data_AF-A0A9E3EV86-F1
#
_entry.id   AF-A0A9E3EV86-F1
#
_cell.length_a   1.000
_cell.length_b   1.000
_cell.length_c   1.000
_cell.angle_alpha   90.00
_cell.angle_beta   90.00
_cell.angle_gamma   90.00
#
_symmetry.space_group_name_H-M   'P 1'
#
loop_
_entity.id
_entity.type
_entity.pdbx_description
1 polymer ?
#
loop_
_entity_poly.entity_id
_entity_poly.type
_entity_poly.pdbx_seq_one_letter_code
_entity_poly.pdbx_strand_id
1 'polypeptide(L)'
;MRNRYFGALAAAFLLAAPALAAQTPDSTLIGVSVDNRGNVGMGTLVPTKKLDVRGDAFLSGVLSGSNWIGGGAASIKGYTTGSDAGVFALKYDSRNFGNSPTAIQIWNASTGVYKTFIIDHPLDPSKYLVHATLEGPEGSVFYRGTARLKDGRAEVVLPSYFEALTHTEGRTILLTNIDGFDRLAVRTEGGAKIVGGRFVVVSENPHSDQEFDWEVKAVRKDLPPLEVEPDRAKLDVSGFGPYRIGTPRHP
;
A
#
# COMPACT_ATOMS: atom_id res chain seq x y z
N MET A 1 -61.87 -52.93 -63.81
CA MET A 1 -60.92 -52.52 -64.88
C MET A 1 -60.02 -51.42 -64.31
N ARG A 2 -58.70 -51.54 -64.58
CA ARG A 2 -57.61 -50.52 -64.59
C ARG A 2 -57.90 -49.12 -64.00
N ASN A 3 -57.04 -48.48 -63.21
CA ASN A 3 -55.59 -48.35 -63.40
C ASN A 3 -54.89 -47.85 -62.12
N ARG A 4 -53.65 -48.29 -61.92
CA ARG A 4 -52.69 -47.73 -60.95
C ARG A 4 -52.02 -46.48 -61.53
N TYR A 5 -51.74 -45.46 -60.73
CA TYR A 5 -50.55 -44.62 -60.90
C TYR A 5 -49.98 -44.24 -59.54
N PHE A 6 -48.71 -44.58 -59.37
CA PHE A 6 -47.81 -44.22 -58.27
C PHE A 6 -47.45 -42.73 -58.35
N GLY A 7 -47.42 -42.06 -57.20
CA GLY A 7 -46.78 -40.75 -57.00
C GLY A 7 -46.17 -40.73 -55.60
N ALA A 8 -44.87 -40.51 -55.53
CA ALA A 8 -44.01 -40.81 -54.40
C ALA A 8 -43.89 -39.66 -53.38
N LEU A 9 -43.55 -40.06 -52.14
CA LEU A 9 -42.78 -39.35 -51.10
C LEU A 9 -43.17 -37.92 -50.69
N ALA A 10 -43.58 -37.78 -49.42
CA ALA A 10 -42.77 -37.15 -48.37
C ALA A 10 -43.50 -37.25 -47.02
N ALA A 11 -43.03 -38.12 -46.13
CA ALA A 11 -43.45 -38.13 -44.74
C ALA A 11 -42.73 -36.98 -44.02
N ALA A 12 -43.35 -35.80 -43.98
CA ALA A 12 -42.95 -34.74 -43.07
C ALA A 12 -43.45 -35.10 -41.67
N PHE A 13 -42.56 -35.73 -40.90
CA PHE A 13 -42.74 -35.99 -39.48
C PHE A 13 -42.79 -34.63 -38.76
N LEU A 14 -44.00 -34.11 -38.53
CA LEU A 14 -44.22 -32.93 -37.67
C LEU A 14 -43.87 -33.33 -36.23
N LEU A 15 -42.60 -33.25 -35.87
CA LEU A 15 -42.20 -33.10 -34.49
C LEU A 15 -42.60 -31.69 -34.08
N ALA A 16 -43.78 -31.58 -33.46
CA ALA A 16 -44.09 -30.43 -32.62
C ALA A 16 -43.04 -30.38 -31.51
N ALA A 17 -41.98 -29.60 -31.71
CA ALA A 17 -41.17 -29.14 -30.60
C ALA A 17 -42.13 -28.40 -29.64
N PRO A 18 -42.12 -28.66 -28.33
CA PRO A 18 -42.87 -27.82 -27.42
C PRO A 18 -42.36 -26.40 -27.66
N ALA A 19 -43.26 -25.50 -28.01
CA ALA A 19 -42.97 -24.08 -28.06
C ALA A 19 -42.32 -23.74 -26.72
N LEU A 20 -41.01 -23.46 -26.74
CA LEU A 20 -40.34 -22.79 -25.65
C LEU A 20 -41.17 -21.53 -25.45
N ALA A 21 -41.88 -21.44 -24.31
CA ALA A 21 -42.66 -20.27 -23.99
C ALA A 21 -41.72 -19.08 -23.99
N ALA A 22 -41.67 -18.37 -25.12
CA ALA A 22 -41.06 -17.06 -25.21
C ALA A 22 -41.85 -16.21 -24.22
N GLN A 23 -41.21 -15.96 -23.08
CA GLN A 23 -41.68 -15.05 -22.06
C GLN A 23 -42.14 -13.79 -22.79
N THR A 24 -43.45 -13.52 -22.79
CA THR A 24 -43.98 -12.29 -23.38
C THR A 24 -43.28 -11.15 -22.65
N PRO A 25 -42.54 -10.27 -23.35
CA PRO A 25 -41.73 -9.26 -22.69
C PRO A 25 -42.68 -8.30 -21.99
N ASP A 26 -42.73 -8.39 -20.67
CA ASP A 26 -43.14 -7.26 -19.86
C ASP A 26 -42.09 -6.17 -20.10
N SER A 27 -42.48 -5.11 -20.81
CA SER A 27 -41.60 -4.00 -21.16
C SER A 27 -41.05 -3.24 -19.94
N THR A 28 -41.52 -3.57 -18.72
CA THR A 28 -41.04 -3.00 -17.47
C THR A 28 -39.99 -3.86 -16.74
N LEU A 29 -39.82 -5.13 -17.11
CA LEU A 29 -38.85 -6.06 -16.51
C LEU A 29 -38.03 -6.75 -17.61
N ILE A 30 -37.01 -6.06 -18.10
CA ILE A 30 -36.04 -6.65 -19.04
C ILE A 30 -35.07 -7.52 -18.23
N GLY A 31 -35.42 -8.79 -18.03
CA GLY A 31 -34.56 -9.73 -17.30
C GLY A 31 -33.24 -9.99 -18.01
N VAL A 32 -33.29 -10.59 -19.21
CA VAL A 32 -32.13 -10.93 -20.04
C VAL A 32 -32.44 -10.63 -21.51
N SER A 33 -31.53 -9.99 -22.23
CA SER A 33 -31.59 -9.81 -23.69
C SER A 33 -30.32 -10.30 -24.35
N VAL A 34 -30.41 -10.84 -25.57
CA VAL A 34 -29.25 -11.13 -26.41
C VAL A 34 -29.46 -10.46 -27.77
N ASP A 35 -28.51 -9.63 -28.21
CA ASP A 35 -28.60 -8.96 -29.52
C ASP A 35 -28.07 -9.83 -30.66
N ASN A 36 -28.24 -9.38 -31.91
CA ASN A 36 -27.78 -10.09 -33.11
C ASN A 36 -26.25 -10.14 -33.27
N ARG A 37 -25.48 -9.53 -32.35
CA ARG A 37 -24.01 -9.57 -32.26
C ARG A 37 -23.54 -10.47 -31.11
N GLY A 38 -24.46 -11.13 -30.41
CA GLY A 38 -24.20 -12.00 -29.26
C GLY A 38 -23.79 -11.24 -28.00
N ASN A 39 -24.21 -9.98 -27.86
CA ASN A 39 -24.05 -9.24 -26.60
C ASN A 39 -25.21 -9.56 -25.66
N VAL A 40 -24.91 -9.78 -24.39
CA VAL A 40 -25.89 -10.08 -23.34
C VAL A 40 -26.18 -8.82 -22.53
N GLY A 41 -27.46 -8.42 -22.49
CA GLY A 41 -27.97 -7.35 -21.65
C GLY A 41 -28.76 -7.90 -20.46
N MET A 42 -28.57 -7.35 -19.27
CA MET A 42 -29.44 -7.56 -18.10
C MET A 42 -29.99 -6.19 -17.71
N GLY A 43 -31.31 -5.98 -17.68
CA GLY A 43 -31.90 -4.65 -17.46
C GLY A 43 -31.78 -3.67 -18.64
N THR A 44 -31.36 -4.14 -19.83
CA THR A 44 -31.28 -3.34 -21.07
C THR A 44 -31.56 -4.21 -22.29
N LEU A 45 -32.25 -3.66 -23.30
CA LEU A 45 -32.46 -4.29 -24.61
C LEU A 45 -31.38 -3.91 -25.63
N VAL A 46 -30.56 -2.91 -25.32
CA VAL A 46 -29.52 -2.39 -26.22
C VAL A 46 -28.19 -2.47 -25.47
N PRO A 47 -27.60 -3.67 -25.36
CA PRO A 47 -26.30 -3.84 -24.72
C PRO A 47 -25.21 -3.12 -25.54
N THR A 48 -24.35 -2.39 -24.85
CA THR A 48 -23.24 -1.64 -25.46
C THR A 48 -21.89 -2.36 -25.36
N LYS A 49 -21.87 -3.47 -24.63
CA LYS A 49 -20.71 -4.34 -24.38
C LYS A 49 -21.15 -5.81 -24.47
N LYS A 50 -20.18 -6.72 -24.49
CA LYS A 50 -20.43 -8.18 -24.55
C LYS A 50 -21.31 -8.68 -23.40
N LEU A 51 -21.15 -8.09 -22.21
CA LEU A 51 -22.06 -8.22 -21.09
C LEU A 51 -22.34 -6.80 -20.54
N ASP A 52 -23.61 -6.39 -20.53
CA ASP A 52 -24.07 -5.07 -20.09
C ASP A 52 -25.20 -5.23 -19.05
N VAL A 53 -24.90 -4.99 -17.77
CA VAL A 53 -25.84 -5.11 -16.65
C VAL A 53 -26.22 -3.71 -16.17
N ARG A 54 -27.51 -3.35 -16.31
CA ARG A 54 -28.06 -2.11 -15.75
C ARG A 54 -28.71 -2.40 -14.39
N GLY A 55 -27.88 -2.37 -13.36
CA GLY A 55 -28.24 -2.67 -11.99
C GLY A 55 -27.08 -3.31 -11.24
N ASP A 56 -27.35 -3.87 -10.07
CA ASP A 56 -26.35 -4.61 -9.30
C ASP A 56 -26.15 -6.02 -9.84
N ALA A 57 -24.91 -6.51 -9.82
CA ALA A 57 -24.57 -7.89 -10.15
C ALA A 57 -23.97 -8.58 -8.91
N PHE A 58 -24.58 -9.69 -8.49
CA PHE A 58 -24.01 -10.57 -7.48
C PHE A 58 -23.25 -11.71 -8.15
N LEU A 59 -21.94 -11.82 -7.90
CA LEU A 59 -21.10 -12.91 -8.36
C LEU A 59 -20.54 -13.66 -7.15
N SER A 60 -20.91 -14.92 -6.97
CA SER A 60 -20.42 -15.76 -5.88
C SER A 60 -19.04 -16.39 -6.14
N GLY A 61 -18.42 -16.08 -7.29
CA GLY A 61 -17.13 -16.61 -7.73
C GLY A 61 -16.14 -15.50 -8.10
N VAL A 62 -14.96 -15.89 -8.60
CA VAL A 62 -13.92 -14.94 -9.02
C VAL A 62 -14.26 -14.37 -10.40
N LEU A 63 -14.27 -13.03 -10.51
CA LEU A 63 -14.27 -12.34 -11.79
C LEU A 63 -12.83 -12.17 -12.28
N SER A 64 -12.41 -12.95 -13.29
CA SER A 64 -11.07 -12.89 -13.88
C SER A 64 -11.12 -12.47 -15.35
N GLY A 65 -10.16 -11.65 -15.79
CA GLY A 65 -9.97 -11.29 -17.20
C GLY A 65 -8.50 -11.00 -17.50
N SER A 66 -8.10 -11.16 -18.77
CA SER A 66 -6.75 -10.85 -19.27
C SER A 66 -6.52 -9.35 -19.53
N ASN A 67 -7.53 -8.51 -19.28
CA ASN A 67 -7.51 -7.06 -19.44
C ASN A 67 -8.04 -6.36 -18.17
N TRP A 68 -7.97 -5.03 -18.15
CA TRP A 68 -8.44 -4.17 -17.07
C TRP A 68 -9.92 -4.43 -16.77
N ILE A 69 -10.23 -4.86 -15.54
CA ILE A 69 -11.60 -4.93 -15.03
C ILE A 69 -11.96 -3.51 -14.56
N GLY A 70 -12.31 -2.63 -15.51
CA GLY A 70 -12.71 -1.26 -15.19
C GLY A 70 -12.71 -0.25 -16.34
N GLY A 71 -13.83 0.45 -16.54
CA GLY A 71 -13.88 1.72 -17.28
C GLY A 71 -13.49 2.91 -16.38
N GLY A 72 -13.48 4.15 -16.91
CA GLY A 72 -12.98 5.37 -16.24
C GLY A 72 -13.55 5.75 -14.86
N ALA A 73 -14.44 4.95 -14.29
CA ALA A 73 -14.87 4.99 -12.90
C ALA A 73 -15.15 3.57 -12.36
N ALA A 74 -14.18 2.65 -12.49
CA ALA A 74 -14.29 1.33 -11.92
C ALA A 74 -14.15 1.38 -10.38
N SER A 75 -15.26 1.55 -9.68
CA SER A 75 -15.29 1.30 -8.24
C SER A 75 -15.38 -0.20 -8.00
N ILE A 76 -14.27 -0.83 -7.61
CA ILE A 76 -14.32 -2.16 -7.00
C ILE A 76 -14.80 -1.96 -5.55
N LYS A 77 -16.12 -2.03 -5.32
CA LYS A 77 -16.65 -2.19 -3.96
C LYS A 77 -16.42 -3.63 -3.55
N GLY A 78 -15.42 -3.86 -2.70
CA GLY A 78 -15.25 -5.17 -2.06
C GLY A 78 -16.47 -5.47 -1.19
N TYR A 79 -17.15 -6.58 -1.46
CA TYR A 79 -18.08 -7.20 -0.52
C TYR A 79 -17.40 -8.46 0.02
N THR A 80 -17.22 -8.55 1.34
CA THR A 80 -16.92 -9.83 1.99
C THR A 80 -18.19 -10.40 2.58
N THR A 81 -18.29 -11.72 2.56
CA THR A 81 -19.33 -12.49 3.21
C THR A 81 -19.17 -12.38 4.73
N GLY A 82 -19.84 -11.41 5.35
CA GLY A 82 -20.07 -11.39 6.80
C GLY A 82 -19.45 -10.20 7.54
N SER A 83 -20.31 -9.54 8.32
CA SER A 83 -20.08 -8.51 9.35
C SER A 83 -19.48 -7.16 8.92
N ASP A 84 -20.36 -6.17 8.73
CA ASP A 84 -20.34 -4.74 9.15
C ASP A 84 -19.03 -3.95 9.33
N ALA A 85 -17.96 -4.28 8.60
CA ALA A 85 -16.81 -3.39 8.44
C ALA A 85 -16.24 -3.54 7.02
N GLY A 86 -16.61 -2.62 6.13
CA GLY A 86 -16.08 -2.59 4.76
C GLY A 86 -14.61 -2.21 4.73
N VAL A 87 -13.72 -3.19 4.74
CA VAL A 87 -12.29 -3.00 4.45
C VAL A 87 -12.06 -3.18 2.95
N PHE A 88 -11.49 -2.18 2.30
CA PHE A 88 -10.88 -2.34 0.98
C PHE A 88 -9.61 -3.19 1.13
N ALA A 89 -9.66 -4.47 0.76
CA ALA A 89 -8.52 -5.39 0.88
C ALA A 89 -8.03 -5.83 -0.51
N LEU A 90 -6.76 -5.58 -0.80
CA LEU A 90 -6.03 -6.19 -1.91
C LEU A 90 -5.38 -7.47 -1.37
N LYS A 91 -5.93 -8.64 -1.73
CA LYS A 91 -5.41 -9.93 -1.27
C LYS A 91 -4.37 -10.47 -2.24
N TYR A 92 -3.14 -10.67 -1.77
CA TYR A 92 -2.10 -11.38 -2.51
C TYR A 92 -2.41 -12.89 -2.57
N ASP A 93 -2.34 -13.48 -3.76
CA ASP A 93 -2.55 -14.92 -3.97
C ASP A 93 -1.23 -15.67 -4.09
N SER A 94 -0.76 -16.18 -2.95
CA SER A 94 0.47 -16.96 -2.86
C SER A 94 0.48 -18.27 -3.69
N ARG A 95 -0.69 -18.82 -4.06
CA ARG A 95 -0.74 -20.06 -4.86
C ARG A 95 -0.36 -19.83 -6.32
N ASN A 96 -0.58 -18.62 -6.82
CA ASN A 96 -0.30 -18.25 -8.21
C ASN A 96 1.01 -17.46 -8.36
N PHE A 97 1.48 -16.79 -7.30
CA PHE A 97 2.59 -15.83 -7.38
C PHE A 97 3.74 -16.10 -6.40
N GLY A 98 3.77 -17.24 -5.71
CA GLY A 98 4.81 -17.62 -4.74
C GLY A 98 4.61 -17.00 -3.34
N ASN A 99 5.58 -17.18 -2.45
CA ASN A 99 5.48 -16.74 -1.04
C ASN A 99 6.23 -15.41 -0.74
N SER A 100 6.57 -14.63 -1.76
CA SER A 100 7.43 -13.45 -1.60
C SER A 100 6.87 -12.19 -2.29
N PRO A 101 5.70 -11.68 -1.88
CA PRO A 101 5.25 -10.37 -2.34
C PRO A 101 6.15 -9.28 -1.73
N THR A 102 6.72 -8.41 -2.56
CA THR A 102 7.59 -7.32 -2.08
C THR A 102 6.85 -6.01 -1.80
N ALA A 103 5.65 -5.78 -2.37
CA ALA A 103 4.72 -4.71 -1.95
C ALA A 103 3.35 -4.79 -2.66
N ILE A 104 2.32 -4.21 -2.05
CA ILE A 104 1.09 -3.73 -2.70
C ILE A 104 1.20 -2.20 -2.78
N GLN A 105 1.17 -1.63 -3.98
CA GLN A 105 1.21 -0.16 -4.17
C GLN A 105 -0.17 0.39 -4.51
N ILE A 106 -0.63 1.38 -3.75
CA ILE A 106 -1.80 2.20 -4.05
C ILE A 106 -1.28 3.58 -4.46
N TRP A 107 -1.54 3.95 -5.72
CA TRP A 107 -1.00 5.16 -6.34
C TRP A 107 -1.94 6.36 -6.18
N ASN A 108 -1.42 7.51 -5.73
CA ASN A 108 -2.07 8.81 -5.94
C ASN A 108 -1.20 9.62 -6.91
N ALA A 109 -1.70 9.82 -8.13
CA ALA A 109 -1.01 10.59 -9.16
C ALA A 109 -1.34 12.08 -9.02
N SER A 110 -0.66 12.80 -8.14
CA SER A 110 -0.59 14.26 -8.24
C SER A 110 0.86 14.69 -8.44
N THR A 111 1.14 15.34 -9.57
CA THR A 111 2.42 16.02 -9.88
C THR A 111 2.94 16.80 -8.66
N GLY A 112 4.18 16.52 -8.22
CA GLY A 112 4.78 17.15 -7.03
C GLY A 112 4.72 16.32 -5.74
N VAL A 113 4.82 14.99 -5.84
CA VAL A 113 4.74 14.09 -4.68
C VAL A 113 6.03 14.19 -3.84
N TYR A 114 5.93 14.70 -2.62
CA TYR A 114 6.94 14.55 -1.55
C TYR A 114 6.39 13.56 -0.52
N LYS A 115 7.22 13.04 0.41
CA LYS A 115 6.73 12.06 1.41
C LYS A 115 6.01 12.77 2.53
N THR A 116 4.86 13.32 2.17
CA THR A 116 4.09 14.22 3.00
C THR A 116 2.87 13.57 3.61
N PHE A 117 2.46 14.11 4.74
CA PHE A 117 1.20 13.81 5.40
C PHE A 117 0.55 15.12 5.83
N ILE A 118 -0.78 15.14 5.76
CA ILE A 118 -1.61 16.30 6.05
C ILE A 118 -2.35 16.02 7.36
N ILE A 119 -2.32 16.97 8.29
CA ILE A 119 -3.08 16.94 9.54
C ILE A 119 -3.84 18.26 9.70
N ASP A 120 -4.90 18.26 10.52
CA ASP A 120 -5.60 19.48 10.89
C ASP A 120 -4.66 20.47 11.59
N HIS A 121 -4.81 21.76 11.29
CA HIS A 121 -4.03 22.78 11.98
C HIS A 121 -4.63 23.03 13.38
N PRO A 122 -3.90 22.74 14.47
CA PRO A 122 -4.47 22.73 15.82
C PRO A 122 -4.88 24.12 16.34
N LEU A 123 -4.40 25.20 15.71
CA LEU A 123 -4.67 26.59 16.09
C LEU A 123 -5.50 27.38 15.07
N ASP A 124 -5.76 26.83 13.88
CA ASP A 124 -6.42 27.55 12.78
C ASP A 124 -7.32 26.58 12.00
N PRO A 125 -8.61 26.49 12.35
CA PRO A 125 -9.53 25.56 11.72
C PRO A 125 -9.71 25.77 10.21
N SER A 126 -9.26 26.90 9.66
CA SER A 126 -9.31 27.15 8.21
C SER A 126 -8.13 26.57 7.44
N LYS A 127 -7.15 25.93 8.12
CA LYS A 127 -5.90 25.46 7.53
C LYS A 127 -5.58 24.01 7.86
N TYR A 128 -4.71 23.43 7.04
CA TYR A 128 -4.01 22.18 7.31
C TYR A 128 -2.52 22.43 7.54
N LEU A 129 -1.89 21.53 8.29
CA LEU A 129 -0.44 21.38 8.31
C LEU A 129 -0.03 20.27 7.35
N VAL A 130 0.94 20.57 6.48
CA VAL A 130 1.57 19.58 5.60
C VAL A 130 3.00 19.37 6.08
N HIS A 131 3.33 18.16 6.51
CA HIS A 131 4.68 17.78 6.94
C HIS A 131 5.28 16.82 5.94
N ALA A 132 6.62 16.75 5.88
CA ALA A 132 7.37 15.79 5.06
C ALA A 132 8.26 14.90 5.93
N THR A 133 8.52 13.68 5.46
CA THR A 133 9.52 12.80 6.07
C THR A 133 10.92 13.33 5.78
N LEU A 134 11.82 13.22 6.75
CA LEU A 134 13.25 13.50 6.53
C LEU A 134 13.83 12.53 5.51
N GLU A 135 14.66 13.04 4.60
CA GLU A 135 15.33 12.27 3.56
C GLU A 135 16.81 12.10 3.90
N GLY A 136 17.31 10.88 3.77
CA GLY A 136 18.71 10.54 4.01
C GLY A 136 19.10 9.25 3.30
N PRO A 137 20.40 8.99 3.14
CA PRO A 137 20.93 7.82 2.43
C PRO A 137 20.78 6.50 3.21
N GLU A 138 19.91 6.44 4.22
CA GLU A 138 19.81 5.33 5.16
C GLU A 138 18.44 5.28 5.88
N GLY A 139 18.04 4.08 6.32
CA GLY A 139 16.87 3.87 7.16
C GLY A 139 17.14 4.14 8.63
N SER A 140 17.23 5.41 9.02
CA SER A 140 17.61 5.80 10.39
C SER A 140 16.44 6.07 11.32
N VAL A 141 16.68 5.85 12.61
CA VAL A 141 15.82 6.29 13.73
C VAL A 141 16.49 7.43 14.46
N PHE A 142 15.69 8.33 15.02
CA PHE A 142 16.15 9.35 15.94
C PHE A 142 15.34 9.31 17.23
N TYR A 143 16.00 9.60 18.34
CA TYR A 143 15.41 9.76 19.67
C TYR A 143 15.93 11.06 20.25
N ARG A 144 15.07 11.79 20.94
CA ARG A 144 15.45 13.05 21.56
C ARG A 144 14.80 13.20 22.92
N GLY A 145 15.39 14.01 23.75
CA GLY A 145 14.84 14.39 25.05
C GLY A 145 15.72 15.39 25.76
N THR A 146 15.38 15.63 27.01
CA THR A 146 16.11 16.52 27.91
C THR A 146 16.58 15.70 29.10
N ALA A 147 17.76 16.04 29.63
CA ALA A 147 18.30 15.44 30.84
C ALA A 147 19.04 16.50 31.65
N ARG A 148 19.27 16.20 32.92
CA ARG A 148 19.98 17.08 33.85
C ARG A 148 21.08 16.32 34.54
N LEU A 149 22.26 16.92 34.64
CA LEU A 149 23.34 16.37 35.44
C LEU A 149 22.96 16.36 36.92
N LYS A 150 23.43 15.33 37.62
CA LYS A 150 23.46 15.28 39.07
C LYS A 150 24.90 14.96 39.47
N ASP A 151 25.53 15.88 40.18
CA ASP A 151 26.94 15.78 40.57
C ASP A 151 27.84 15.50 39.34
N GLY A 152 27.67 16.32 38.29
CA GLY A 152 28.46 16.23 37.07
C GLY A 152 28.15 15.04 36.17
N ARG A 153 27.11 14.25 36.45
CA ARG A 153 26.77 13.04 35.69
C ARG A 153 25.27 12.92 35.39
N ALA A 154 24.93 12.52 34.17
CA ALA A 154 23.60 12.02 33.81
C ALA A 154 23.71 10.71 33.05
N GLU A 155 22.75 9.81 33.28
CA GLU A 155 22.54 8.61 32.49
C GLU A 155 21.21 8.74 31.75
N VAL A 156 21.23 8.50 30.45
CA VAL A 156 20.05 8.53 29.60
C VAL A 156 19.76 7.12 29.12
N VAL A 157 18.52 6.67 29.37
CA VAL A 157 18.03 5.35 28.97
C VAL A 157 17.21 5.49 27.68
N LEU A 158 17.61 4.76 26.64
CA LEU A 158 16.90 4.65 25.38
C LEU A 158 15.81 3.58 25.47
N PRO A 159 14.84 3.54 24.53
CA PRO A 159 13.82 2.50 24.52
C PRO A 159 14.43 1.09 24.55
N SER A 160 13.76 0.16 25.24
CA SER A 160 14.28 -1.20 25.50
C SER A 160 14.63 -1.99 24.23
N TYR A 161 14.02 -1.64 23.10
CA TYR A 161 14.28 -2.26 21.80
C TYR A 161 15.42 -1.62 21.00
N PHE A 162 16.06 -0.54 21.48
CA PHE A 162 17.05 0.23 20.72
C PHE A 162 18.23 -0.63 20.24
N GLU A 163 18.83 -1.41 21.14
CA GLU A 163 19.94 -2.32 20.82
C GLU A 163 19.48 -3.44 19.86
N ALA A 164 18.24 -3.91 20.04
CA ALA A 164 17.64 -4.91 19.18
C ALA A 164 17.30 -4.36 17.78
N LEU A 165 17.14 -3.06 17.60
CA LEU A 165 16.72 -2.45 16.33
C LEU A 165 17.88 -1.87 15.51
N THR A 166 18.95 -1.42 16.16
CA THR A 166 19.96 -0.55 15.51
C THR A 166 21.34 -1.20 15.42
N HIS A 167 22.10 -0.82 14.39
CA HIS A 167 23.53 -1.12 14.32
C HIS A 167 24.28 -0.45 15.48
N THR A 168 25.36 -1.10 15.93
CA THR A 168 26.25 -0.56 16.98
C THR A 168 27.16 0.54 16.45
N GLU A 169 27.55 0.43 15.19
CA GLU A 169 28.41 1.37 14.47
C GLU A 169 27.60 2.59 14.01
N GLY A 170 28.28 3.73 13.79
CA GLY A 170 27.65 4.93 13.21
C GLY A 170 26.66 5.67 14.11
N ARG A 171 26.37 5.16 15.32
CA ARG A 171 25.50 5.85 16.31
C ARG A 171 26.05 7.23 16.62
N THR A 172 25.21 8.26 16.59
CA THR A 172 25.59 9.65 16.87
C THR A 172 24.77 10.20 18.04
N ILE A 173 25.40 11.01 18.88
CA ILE A 173 24.76 11.72 19.99
C ILE A 173 25.11 13.20 19.84
N LEU A 174 24.11 14.07 19.80
CA LEU A 174 24.27 15.51 19.88
C LEU A 174 23.77 15.99 21.24
N LEU A 175 24.47 16.94 21.85
CA LEU A 175 24.13 17.54 23.15
C LEU A 175 23.99 19.05 22.98
N THR A 176 23.08 19.67 23.72
CA THR A 176 22.88 21.13 23.72
C THR A 176 22.54 21.61 25.13
N ASN A 177 23.37 22.47 25.71
CA ASN A 177 23.14 23.04 27.04
C ASN A 177 21.89 23.95 27.04
N ILE A 178 21.18 23.98 28.17
CA ILE A 178 20.00 24.84 28.41
C ILE A 178 20.31 25.81 29.55
N ASP A 179 20.00 27.10 29.36
CA ASP A 179 20.13 28.18 30.36
C ASP A 179 21.51 28.35 31.04
N GLY A 180 22.53 27.69 30.52
CA GLY A 180 23.88 27.66 31.07
C GLY A 180 24.86 27.08 30.06
N PHE A 181 26.13 27.07 30.44
CA PHE A 181 27.16 26.43 29.64
C PHE A 181 28.13 25.68 30.53
N ASP A 182 28.31 24.42 30.20
CA ASP A 182 29.16 23.46 30.88
C ASP A 182 29.82 22.59 29.81
N ARG A 183 31.08 22.18 30.04
CA ARG A 183 31.80 21.33 29.08
C ARG A 183 31.30 19.89 29.20
N LEU A 184 30.22 19.60 28.46
CA LEU A 184 29.60 18.28 28.41
C LEU A 184 30.34 17.34 27.46
N ALA A 185 30.47 16.08 27.87
CA ALA A 185 31.00 15.01 27.04
C ALA A 185 30.18 13.73 27.20
N VAL A 186 30.08 12.95 26.11
CA VAL A 186 29.61 11.57 26.20
C VAL A 186 30.75 10.70 26.70
N ARG A 187 30.55 10.06 27.86
CA ARG A 187 31.53 9.10 28.39
C ARG A 187 31.37 7.75 27.71
N THR A 188 32.44 7.27 27.11
CA THR A 188 32.46 5.93 26.50
C THR A 188 32.69 4.83 27.54
N GLU A 189 32.14 3.66 27.29
CA GLU A 189 32.34 2.43 28.06
C GLU A 189 32.83 1.35 27.08
N GLY A 190 34.01 0.77 27.35
CA GLY A 190 34.63 -0.19 26.42
C GLY A 190 34.87 0.36 25.00
N GLY A 191 34.99 1.69 24.86
CA GLY A 191 35.12 2.37 23.55
C GLY A 191 33.80 2.68 22.85
N ALA A 192 32.65 2.25 23.38
CA ALA A 192 31.33 2.53 22.82
C ALA A 192 30.63 3.70 23.51
N LYS A 193 29.87 4.50 22.75
CA LYS A 193 29.07 5.63 23.27
C LYS A 193 27.77 5.21 23.94
N ILE A 194 27.18 4.11 23.47
CA ILE A 194 25.92 3.54 23.97
C ILE A 194 26.19 2.06 24.27
N VAL A 195 25.89 1.63 25.49
CA VAL A 195 26.06 0.24 25.94
C VAL A 195 24.82 -0.19 26.70
N GLY A 196 24.14 -1.24 26.22
CA GLY A 196 22.96 -1.78 26.89
C GLY A 196 21.78 -0.80 26.89
N GLY A 197 21.61 -0.06 25.80
CA GLY A 197 20.50 0.87 25.61
C GLY A 197 20.61 2.15 26.44
N ARG A 198 21.80 2.51 26.93
CA ARG A 198 22.04 3.71 27.71
C ARG A 198 23.31 4.42 27.26
N PHE A 199 23.35 5.74 27.45
CA PHE A 199 24.58 6.52 27.35
C PHE A 199 24.72 7.44 28.54
N VAL A 200 25.95 7.88 28.76
CA VAL A 200 26.33 8.73 29.88
C VAL A 200 26.81 10.06 29.36
N VAL A 201 26.29 11.14 29.96
CA VAL A 201 26.83 12.48 29.81
C VAL A 201 27.53 12.86 31.12
N VAL A 202 28.72 13.45 31.00
CA VAL A 202 29.48 13.99 32.12
C VAL A 202 29.86 15.44 31.85
N SER A 203 29.99 16.22 32.92
CA SER A 203 30.69 17.49 32.93
C SER A 203 32.07 17.31 33.56
N GLU A 204 33.01 18.16 33.17
CA GLU A 204 34.26 18.33 33.92
C GLU A 204 34.05 18.90 35.33
N ASN A 205 32.93 19.59 35.56
CA ASN A 205 32.55 20.11 36.87
C ASN A 205 31.82 18.99 37.63
N PRO A 206 32.44 18.39 38.66
CA PRO A 206 31.86 17.25 39.38
C PRO A 206 30.65 17.63 40.25
N HIS A 207 30.33 18.92 40.34
CA HIS A 207 29.16 19.43 41.06
C HIS A 207 28.11 20.04 40.13
N SER A 208 28.27 19.86 38.82
CA SER A 208 27.34 20.42 37.84
C SER A 208 25.95 19.82 37.94
N ASP A 209 24.95 20.69 37.82
CA ASP A 209 23.53 20.41 37.68
C ASP A 209 22.98 20.89 36.31
N GLN A 210 23.86 21.06 35.31
CA GLN A 210 23.52 21.54 33.97
C GLN A 210 22.42 20.68 33.32
N GLU A 211 21.38 21.36 32.83
CA GLU A 211 20.36 20.76 31.96
C GLU A 211 20.78 20.82 30.50
N PHE A 212 20.43 19.79 29.74
CA PHE A 212 20.77 19.71 28.33
C PHE A 212 19.74 18.90 27.54
N ASP A 213 19.54 19.29 26.29
CA ASP A 213 18.87 18.48 25.30
C ASP A 213 19.86 17.49 24.67
N TRP A 214 19.33 16.35 24.25
CA TRP A 214 20.07 15.32 23.54
C TRP A 214 19.29 14.79 22.34
N GLU A 215 20.03 14.40 21.30
CA GLU A 215 19.50 13.66 20.16
C GLU A 215 20.43 12.48 19.83
N VAL A 216 19.85 11.28 19.74
CA VAL A 216 20.53 10.07 19.27
C VAL A 216 20.03 9.70 17.88
N LYS A 217 20.93 9.49 16.93
CA LYS A 217 20.64 8.90 15.61
C LYS A 217 21.35 7.56 15.45
N ALA A 218 20.65 6.59 14.86
CA ALA A 218 21.21 5.29 14.57
C ALA A 218 20.53 4.63 13.37
N VAL A 219 21.30 3.85 12.60
CA VAL A 219 20.80 3.09 11.45
C VAL A 219 20.10 1.82 11.93
N ARG A 220 18.94 1.53 11.36
CA ARG A 220 18.20 0.29 11.61
C ARG A 220 18.90 -0.91 10.99
N LYS A 221 18.94 -2.02 11.72
CA LYS A 221 19.58 -3.28 11.28
C LYS A 221 18.62 -4.27 10.63
N ASP A 222 17.32 -4.02 10.76
CA ASP A 222 16.27 -4.86 10.17
C ASP A 222 15.99 -4.50 8.69
N LEU A 223 16.76 -3.57 8.13
CA LEU A 223 16.68 -3.14 6.74
C LEU A 223 18.01 -3.41 6.04
N PRO A 224 17.99 -3.85 4.77
CA PRO A 224 19.22 -3.86 3.97
C PRO A 224 19.77 -2.43 3.83
N PRO A 225 21.10 -2.24 3.75
CA PRO A 225 21.68 -0.95 3.40
C PRO A 225 21.11 -0.41 2.10
N LEU A 226 20.86 0.90 2.05
CA LEU A 226 20.34 1.54 0.85
C LEU A 226 21.43 1.63 -0.21
N GLU A 227 21.15 1.18 -1.43
CA GLU A 227 21.98 1.51 -2.60
C GLU A 227 21.65 2.94 -3.03
N VAL A 228 22.46 3.90 -2.55
CA VAL A 228 22.21 5.34 -2.73
C VAL A 228 22.49 5.81 -4.16
N GLU A 229 23.47 5.19 -4.81
CA GLU A 229 23.95 5.58 -6.14
C GLU A 229 24.01 4.37 -7.09
N PRO A 230 22.86 3.75 -7.42
CA PRO A 230 22.84 2.64 -8.35
C PRO A 230 23.26 3.07 -9.74
N ASP A 231 23.99 2.20 -10.44
CA ASP A 231 24.38 2.42 -11.83
C ASP A 231 23.12 2.44 -12.73
N ARG A 232 22.95 3.51 -13.51
CA ARG A 232 21.85 3.65 -14.48
C ARG A 232 21.79 2.51 -15.48
N ALA A 233 22.94 1.92 -15.83
CA ALA A 233 22.99 0.80 -16.76
C ALA A 233 22.39 -0.49 -16.18
N LYS A 234 22.33 -0.60 -14.84
CA LYS A 234 21.91 -1.81 -14.11
C LYS A 234 20.49 -1.72 -13.55
N LEU A 235 19.79 -0.60 -13.76
CA LEU A 235 18.50 -0.33 -13.13
C LEU A 235 17.44 0.05 -14.17
N ASP A 236 16.36 -0.71 -14.21
CA ASP A 236 15.13 -0.27 -14.86
C ASP A 236 14.30 0.52 -13.87
N VAL A 237 13.97 1.76 -14.24
CA VAL A 237 13.25 2.69 -13.38
C VAL A 237 11.83 2.84 -13.91
N SER A 238 10.85 2.43 -13.10
CA SER A 238 9.42 2.54 -13.42
C SER A 238 8.67 3.34 -12.34
N GLY A 239 7.53 3.94 -12.69
CA GLY A 239 6.75 4.81 -11.81
C GLY A 239 6.75 6.27 -12.23
N PHE A 240 6.22 7.15 -11.36
CA PHE A 240 6.02 8.57 -11.67
C PHE A 240 6.51 9.49 -10.53
N GLY A 241 7.04 10.67 -10.87
CA GLY A 241 7.62 11.56 -9.85
C GLY A 241 8.83 10.93 -9.15
N PRO A 242 9.07 11.23 -7.86
CA PRO A 242 10.20 10.67 -7.08
C PRO A 242 9.92 9.28 -6.46
N TYR A 243 8.67 8.78 -6.51
CA TYR A 243 8.31 7.42 -6.06
C TYR A 243 8.47 6.40 -7.18
N ARG A 244 9.70 6.23 -7.64
CA ARG A 244 10.02 5.23 -8.67
C ARG A 244 10.55 3.97 -8.03
N ILE A 245 10.22 2.84 -8.63
CA ILE A 245 10.83 1.56 -8.30
C ILE A 245 11.98 1.35 -9.28
N GLY A 246 13.17 1.12 -8.72
CA GLY A 246 14.30 0.57 -9.46
C GLY A 246 14.28 -0.96 -9.36
N THR A 247 14.19 -1.65 -10.49
CA THR A 247 14.39 -3.10 -10.56
C THR A 247 15.74 -3.40 -11.21
N PRO A 248 16.56 -4.30 -10.66
CA PRO A 248 17.79 -4.72 -11.31
C PRO A 248 17.52 -5.23 -12.73
N ARG A 249 18.32 -4.78 -13.71
CA ARG A 249 18.35 -5.39 -15.03
C ARG A 249 19.01 -6.75 -14.92
N HIS A 250 18.26 -7.81 -15.23
CA HIS A 250 18.86 -9.10 -15.46
C HIS A 250 19.43 -9.14 -16.90
N PRO A 251 20.62 -9.73 -17.10
CA PRO A 251 21.22 -9.89 -18.42
C PRO A 251 20.40 -10.78 -19.35
#